data_AF-A0A957SMY5-F1
#
_entry.id   AF-A0A957SMY5-F1
#
_cell.length_a   1.000
_cell.length_b   1.000
_cell.length_c   1.000
_cell.angle_alpha   90.00
_cell.angle_beta   90.00
_cell.angle_gamma   90.00
#
_symmetry.space_group_name_H-M   'P 1'
#
loop_
_entity.id
_entity.type
_entity.pdbx_description
1 polymer ?
#
loop_
_entity_poly.entity_id
_entity_poly.type
_entity_poly.pdbx_seq_one_letter_code
_entity_poly.pdbx_strand_id
1 'polypeptide(L)'
;GGVGWMAGPACVVPAQSVRLYELAKAEKWREAMALQRDLWRINEVFAKYSLAACIKAGLQMQGFAVGDPLSPQQPLTPQERDQVAAVLASL
;
A
#
# COMPACT_ATOMS: atom_id res chain seq x y z
N GLY A 1 13.02 -8.37 16.87
CA GLY A 1 14.31 -8.78 16.30
C GLY A 1 14.46 -8.48 14.81
N GLY A 2 13.39 -8.28 14.03
CA GLY A 2 13.50 -7.82 12.65
C GLY A 2 14.02 -6.38 12.55
N VAL A 3 14.74 -6.06 11.49
CA VAL A 3 15.41 -4.75 11.29
C VAL A 3 14.68 -3.82 10.30
N GLY A 4 13.62 -4.31 9.66
CA GLY A 4 12.85 -3.61 8.63
C GLY A 4 12.10 -4.59 7.72
N TRP A 5 11.58 -4.08 6.60
CA TRP A 5 10.87 -4.89 5.59
C TRP A 5 11.07 -4.32 4.17
N MET A 6 10.83 -5.15 3.16
CA MET A 6 10.72 -4.75 1.75
C MET A 6 9.32 -5.13 1.26
N ALA A 7 8.51 -4.16 0.84
CA ALA A 7 7.13 -4.42 0.49
C ALA A 7 6.63 -3.44 -0.58
N GLY A 8 5.89 -3.95 -1.57
CA GLY A 8 5.24 -3.15 -2.61
C GLY A 8 4.37 -2.00 -2.07
N PRO A 9 3.53 -2.19 -1.04
CA PRO A 9 2.72 -1.12 -0.45
C PRO A 9 3.50 0.14 -0.06
N ALA A 10 4.77 0.00 0.32
CA ALA A 10 5.60 1.15 0.67
C ALA A 10 5.82 2.12 -0.51
N CYS A 11 5.61 1.68 -1.75
CA CYS A 11 5.65 2.56 -2.92
C CYS A 11 4.50 3.58 -2.96
N VAL A 12 3.33 3.25 -2.39
CA VAL A 12 2.13 4.11 -2.44
C VAL A 12 1.86 4.84 -1.12
N VAL A 13 2.40 4.34 0.00
CA VAL A 13 2.32 4.99 1.32
C VAL A 13 3.70 5.11 2.00
N PRO A 14 4.69 5.76 1.36
CA PRO A 14 6.06 5.79 1.86
C PRO A 14 6.17 6.49 3.22
N ALA A 15 5.50 7.63 3.40
CA ALA A 15 5.58 8.41 4.64
C ALA A 15 5.00 7.65 5.84
N GLN A 16 3.84 7.01 5.66
CA GLN A 16 3.21 6.21 6.71
C GLN A 16 4.02 4.95 7.02
N SER A 17 4.65 4.32 6.02
CA SER A 17 5.56 3.18 6.22
C SER A 17 6.77 3.56 7.08
N VAL A 18 7.41 4.70 6.79
CA VAL A 18 8.50 5.24 7.61
C VAL A 18 8.01 5.57 9.01
N ARG A 19 6.83 6.19 9.15
CA ARG A 19 6.27 6.52 10.47
C ARG A 19 6.05 5.26 11.32
N LEU A 20 5.54 4.18 10.74
CA LEU A 20 5.39 2.90 11.42
C LEU A 20 6.74 2.34 11.88
N TYR A 21 7.76 2.39 11.01
CA TYR A 21 9.12 1.96 11.34
C TYR A 21 9.68 2.74 12.54
N GLU A 22 9.59 4.07 12.52
CA GLU A 22 10.08 4.92 13.61
C GLU A 22 9.35 4.67 14.94
N LEU A 23 8.03 4.47 14.89
CA LEU A 23 7.24 4.12 16.08
C LEU A 23 7.66 2.77 16.67
N ALA A 24 7.89 1.76 15.83
CA ALA A 24 8.36 0.45 16.27
C ALA A 24 9.78 0.53 16.85
N LYS A 25 10.68 1.28 16.20
CA LYS A 25 12.06 1.49 16.66
C LYS A 25 12.12 2.24 18.00
N ALA A 26 11.19 3.15 18.24
CA ALA A 26 11.04 3.88 19.51
C ALA A 26 10.20 3.13 20.56
N GLU A 27 9.84 1.86 20.32
CA GLU A 27 9.02 1.03 21.21
C GLU A 27 7.64 1.61 21.57
N LYS A 28 7.10 2.50 20.71
CA LYS A 28 5.79 3.13 20.88
C LYS A 28 4.67 2.22 20.39
N TRP A 29 4.52 1.04 21.01
CA TRP A 29 3.69 -0.04 20.50
C TRP A 29 2.21 0.32 20.33
N ARG A 30 1.64 1.16 21.20
CA ARG A 30 0.22 1.57 21.08
C ARG A 30 -0.02 2.39 19.81
N GLU A 31 0.83 3.38 19.56
CA GLU A 31 0.77 4.22 18.36
C GLU A 31 1.09 3.39 17.10
N ALA A 32 2.13 2.55 17.17
CA ALA A 32 2.52 1.65 16.08
C ALA A 32 1.37 0.72 15.69
N MET A 33 0.71 0.09 16.66
CA MET A 33 -0.41 -0.82 16.39
C MET A 33 -1.67 -0.10 15.90
N ALA A 34 -1.88 1.15 16.29
CA ALA A 34 -2.96 1.96 15.71
C ALA A 34 -2.72 2.21 14.22
N LEU A 35 -1.55 2.76 13.88
CA LEU A 35 -1.17 3.01 12.49
C LEU A 35 -1.11 1.72 11.66
N GLN A 36 -0.60 0.63 12.23
CA GLN A 36 -0.54 -0.67 11.56
C GLN A 36 -1.92 -1.18 11.16
N ARG A 37 -2.96 -0.98 12.00
CA ARG A 37 -4.33 -1.38 11.65
C ARG A 37 -4.89 -0.59 10.47
N ASP A 38 -4.58 0.70 10.39
CA ASP A 38 -5.00 1.53 9.27
C ASP A 38 -4.28 1.09 8.00
N LEU A 39 -2.96 0.93 8.05
CA LEU A 39 -2.14 0.47 6.92
C LEU A 39 -2.47 -0.96 6.48
N TRP A 40 -2.97 -1.82 7.37
CA TRP A 40 -3.35 -3.18 7.03
C TRP A 40 -4.46 -3.24 5.97
N ARG A 41 -5.31 -2.21 5.89
CA ARG A 41 -6.37 -2.11 4.87
C ARG A 41 -5.80 -2.11 3.44
N ILE A 42 -4.60 -1.55 3.24
CA ILE A 42 -3.91 -1.64 1.93
C ILE A 42 -3.59 -3.09 1.63
N ASN A 43 -3.02 -3.80 2.60
CA ASN A 43 -2.62 -5.19 2.42
C ASN A 43 -3.83 -6.07 2.12
N GLU A 44 -4.99 -5.80 2.72
CA GLU A 44 -6.23 -6.53 2.44
C GLU A 44 -6.71 -6.33 0.99
N VAL A 45 -6.72 -5.09 0.49
CA VAL A 45 -7.07 -4.83 -0.91
C VAL A 45 -6.06 -5.45 -1.87
N PHE A 46 -4.77 -5.42 -1.52
CA PHE A 46 -3.72 -5.99 -2.36
C PHE A 46 -3.61 -7.51 -2.28
N ALA A 47 -4.15 -8.13 -1.24
CA ALA A 47 -4.31 -9.58 -1.16
C ALA A 47 -5.52 -10.06 -1.98
N LYS A 48 -6.54 -9.21 -2.12
CA LYS A 48 -7.74 -9.50 -2.93
C LYS A 48 -7.46 -9.44 -4.43
N TYR A 49 -6.53 -8.59 -4.86
CA TYR A 49 -6.20 -8.34 -6.27
C TYR A 49 -4.73 -8.66 -6.58
N SER A 50 -4.31 -8.57 -7.85
CA SER A 50 -2.89 -8.71 -8.20
C SER A 50 -2.08 -7.57 -7.59
N LEU A 51 -1.04 -7.92 -6.80
CA LEU A 51 -0.16 -6.95 -6.16
C LEU A 51 0.45 -5.97 -7.19
N ALA A 52 0.94 -6.46 -8.33
CA ALA A 52 1.54 -5.61 -9.35
C ALA A 52 0.52 -4.64 -9.98
N ALA A 53 -0.70 -5.11 -10.21
CA ALA A 53 -1.79 -4.28 -10.74
C ALA A 53 -2.20 -3.19 -9.74
N CYS A 54 -2.31 -3.55 -8.46
CA CYS A 54 -2.63 -2.62 -7.38
C CYS A 54 -1.57 -1.53 -7.21
N ILE A 55 -0.29 -1.89 -7.13
CA ILE A 55 0.79 -0.91 -6.97
C ILE A 55 0.85 0.03 -8.17
N LYS A 56 0.78 -0.51 -9.40
CA LYS A 56 0.78 0.32 -10.60
C LYS A 56 -0.43 1.26 -10.66
N ALA A 57 -1.62 0.78 -10.33
CA ALA A 57 -2.81 1.61 -10.27
C ALA A 57 -2.70 2.72 -9.21
N GLY A 58 -2.24 2.39 -8.01
CA GLY A 58 -2.03 3.38 -6.94
C GLY A 58 -1.01 4.45 -7.31
N LEU A 59 0.11 4.07 -7.94
CA LEU A 59 1.11 5.01 -8.45
C LEU A 59 0.54 5.90 -9.57
N GLN A 60 -0.27 5.34 -10.48
CA GLN A 60 -0.98 6.15 -11.49
C GLN A 60 -1.92 7.18 -10.86
N MET A 61 -2.67 6.81 -9.82
CA MET A 61 -3.54 7.74 -9.09
C MET A 61 -2.78 8.89 -8.43
N GLN A 62 -1.50 8.66 -8.09
CA GLN A 62 -0.60 9.67 -7.54
C GLN A 62 0.16 10.46 -8.62
N GLY A 63 -0.16 10.25 -9.91
CA GLY A 63 0.41 11.00 -11.03
C GLY A 63 1.64 10.38 -11.68
N PHE A 64 2.05 9.16 -11.30
CA PHE A 64 3.19 8.47 -11.90
C PHE A 64 2.76 7.62 -13.11
N ALA A 65 3.33 7.90 -14.29
CA ALA A 65 3.04 7.20 -15.53
C ALA A 65 3.72 5.81 -15.64
N VAL A 66 3.35 4.87 -14.76
CA VAL A 66 3.98 3.53 -14.64
C VAL A 66 3.38 2.45 -15.56
N GLY A 67 2.35 2.82 -16.34
CA GLY A 67 1.62 1.93 -17.25
C GLY A 67 0.91 0.78 -16.52
N ASP A 68 0.35 -0.14 -17.30
CA ASP A 68 -0.34 -1.33 -16.77
C ASP A 68 0.64 -2.50 -16.54
N PRO A 69 0.22 -3.56 -15.81
CA PRO A 69 0.98 -4.80 -15.71
C PRO A 69 1.27 -5.41 -17.08
N LEU A 70 2.35 -6.18 -17.18
CA LEU A 70 2.67 -6.92 -18.40
C LEU A 70 1.73 -8.13 -18.53
N SER A 71 1.23 -8.36 -19.75
CA SER A 71 0.49 -9.59 -20.10
C SER A 71 1.26 -10.85 -19.69
N PRO A 72 0.61 -11.90 -19.15
CA PRO A 72 -0.84 -12.15 -19.12
C PRO A 72 -1.59 -11.50 -17.93
N GLN A 73 -0.89 -10.77 -17.06
CA GLN A 73 -1.53 -10.11 -15.91
C GLN A 73 -2.48 -9.02 -16.41
N GLN A 74 -3.70 -9.01 -15.89
CA GLN A 74 -4.70 -8.02 -16.24
C GLN A 74 -4.53 -6.77 -15.37
N PRO A 75 -4.77 -5.57 -15.93
CA PRO A 75 -4.92 -4.37 -15.12
C PRO A 75 -6.17 -4.48 -14.22
N LEU A 76 -6.21 -3.63 -13.19
CA LEU A 76 -7.44 -3.46 -12.41
C LEU A 76 -8.55 -2.87 -13.28
N THR A 77 -9.76 -3.42 -13.13
CA THR A 77 -11.00 -2.86 -13.68
C THR A 77 -11.30 -1.49 -13.04
N PRO A 78 -12.17 -0.67 -13.64
CA PRO A 78 -12.55 0.62 -13.05
C PRO A 78 -13.08 0.51 -11.62
N GLN A 79 -13.93 -0.47 -11.34
CA GLN A 79 -14.48 -0.68 -9.99
C GLN A 79 -13.41 -1.07 -8.96
N GLU A 80 -12.41 -1.86 -9.35
CA GLU A 80 -11.29 -2.24 -8.49
C GLU A 80 -10.35 -1.05 -8.24
N ARG A 81 -10.15 -0.21 -9.27
CA ARG A 81 -9.42 1.06 -9.13
C ARG A 81 -10.10 1.98 -8.13
N ASP A 82 -11.43 2.11 -8.17
CA ASP A 82 -12.18 2.92 -7.21
C ASP A 82 -12.02 2.41 -5.77
N GLN A 83 -12.01 1.09 -5.57
CA GLN A 83 -11.77 0.50 -4.24
C GLN A 83 -10.34 0.78 -3.73
N VAL A 84 -9.33 0.66 -4.58
CA VAL A 84 -7.95 1.01 -4.23
C VAL A 84 -7.83 2.50 -3.89
N ALA A 85 -8.44 3.38 -4.71
CA ALA A 85 -8.42 4.82 -4.50
C ALA A 85 -9.07 5.20 -3.16
N ALA A 86 -10.21 4.58 -2.83
CA ALA A 86 -10.91 4.83 -1.56
C ALA A 86 -10.06 4.44 -0.34
N VAL A 87 -9.34 3.32 -0.40
CA VAL A 87 -8.42 2.92 0.67
C VAL A 87 -7.25 3.88 0.78
N LEU A 88 -6.62 4.25 -0.34
CA LEU A 88 -5.50 5.20 -0.34
C LEU A 88 -5.89 6.58 0.19
N ALA A 89 -7.11 7.05 -0.11
CA ALA A 89 -7.61 8.33 0.37
C ALA A 89 -7.92 8.34 1.89
N SER A 90 -7.98 7.17 2.53
CA SER A 90 -8.28 7.03 3.95
C SER A 90 -7.04 7.01 4.86
N LEU A 91 -5.84 7.18 4.29
CA LEU A 91 -4.53 6.99 4.93
C LEU A 91 -3.64 8.23 4.83
#